data_AF-A0A932P3J8-F1
#
_entry.id   AF-A0A932P3J8-F1
#
_cell.length_a   1.000
_cell.length_b   1.000
_cell.length_c   1.000
_cell.angle_alpha   90.00
_cell.angle_beta   90.00
_cell.angle_gamma   90.00
#
_symmetry.space_group_name_H-M   'P 1'
#
loop_
_entity.id
_entity.type
_entity.pdbx_description
1 polymer ?
#
loop_
_entity_poly.entity_id
_entity_poly.type
_entity_poly.pdbx_seq_one_letter_code
_entity_poly.pdbx_strand_id
1 'polypeptide(L)'
;MMFRSLADPSQMGPAVSVALLTTLYGVLLANLLLLPIAAHLRERSEEDLSEMEAVLDGVLMIHEAVNPNLIARRLASGDAAVPAAAGNGNRPRAESRHAGPAFDRGRVPARA
;
A
#
# COMPACT_ATOMS: atom_id res chain seq x y z
N MET A 1 -16.28 -53.84 -5.78
CA MET A 1 -14.99 -54.32 -6.33
C MET A 1 -13.78 -53.44 -5.99
N MET A 2 -13.91 -52.32 -5.27
CA MET A 2 -12.79 -51.37 -5.05
C MET A 2 -11.91 -51.67 -3.82
N PHE A 3 -12.42 -52.37 -2.82
CA PHE A 3 -11.67 -52.62 -1.57
C PHE A 3 -10.68 -53.80 -1.60
N ARG A 4 -10.60 -54.55 -2.71
CA ARG A 4 -9.74 -55.76 -2.78
C ARG A 4 -8.24 -55.44 -2.86
N SER A 5 -7.85 -54.23 -3.31
CA SER A 5 -6.45 -53.80 -3.39
C SER A 5 -5.90 -53.21 -2.09
N LEU A 6 -6.74 -53.06 -1.06
CA LEU A 6 -6.34 -52.53 0.26
C LEU A 6 -5.91 -53.65 1.23
N ALA A 7 -6.06 -54.92 0.83
CA ALA A 7 -5.72 -56.08 1.65
C ALA A 7 -4.22 -56.41 1.65
N ASP A 8 -3.46 -55.87 0.70
CA ASP A 8 -2.00 -55.99 0.65
C ASP A 8 -1.35 -54.70 1.17
N PRO A 9 -0.92 -54.64 2.44
CA PRO A 9 -0.30 -53.45 3.04
C PRO A 9 0.96 -52.99 2.29
N SER A 10 1.58 -53.89 1.52
CA SER A 10 2.75 -53.64 0.68
C SER A 10 2.49 -52.63 -0.46
N GLN A 11 1.26 -52.56 -0.99
CA GLN A 11 0.91 -51.68 -2.12
C GLN A 11 0.37 -50.30 -1.66
N MET A 12 -0.05 -50.19 -0.39
CA MET A 12 -0.54 -48.92 0.17
C MET A 12 0.57 -47.90 0.40
N GLY A 13 1.73 -48.34 0.88
CA GLY A 13 2.87 -47.47 1.16
C GLY A 13 3.29 -46.61 -0.03
N PRO A 14 3.55 -47.21 -1.21
CA PRO A 14 3.94 -46.46 -2.41
C PRO A 14 2.86 -45.46 -2.87
N ALA A 15 1.59 -45.86 -2.88
CA ALA A 15 0.49 -45.01 -3.35
C ALA A 15 0.26 -43.79 -2.45
N VAL A 16 0.32 -43.97 -1.13
CA VAL A 16 0.16 -42.87 -0.17
C VAL A 16 1.38 -41.94 -0.18
N SER A 17 2.58 -42.49 -0.35
CA SER A 17 3.82 -41.69 -0.41
C SER A 17 3.82 -40.71 -1.56
N VAL A 18 3.36 -41.13 -2.75
CA VAL A 18 3.24 -40.25 -3.92
C VAL A 18 2.20 -39.15 -3.67
N ALA A 19 1.06 -39.46 -3.05
CA ALA A 19 0.04 -38.47 -2.73
C ALA A 19 0.55 -37.37 -1.77
N LEU A 20 1.32 -37.76 -0.75
CA LEU A 20 1.95 -36.82 0.18
C LEU A 20 3.06 -35.99 -0.48
N LEU A 21 3.88 -36.60 -1.35
CA LEU A 21 4.87 -35.88 -2.16
C LEU A 21 4.21 -34.85 -3.06
N THR A 22 3.15 -35.20 -3.78
CA THR A 22 2.42 -34.25 -4.63
C THR A 22 1.88 -33.07 -3.82
N THR A 23 1.39 -33.32 -2.61
CA THR A 23 0.90 -32.25 -1.70
C THR A 23 2.05 -31.37 -1.23
N LEU A 24 3.19 -31.98 -0.86
CA LEU A 24 4.39 -31.25 -0.45
C LEU A 24 4.90 -30.37 -1.59
N TYR A 25 5.06 -30.92 -2.80
CA TYR A 25 5.50 -30.17 -3.97
C TYR A 25 4.55 -29.03 -4.33
N GLY A 26 3.23 -29.23 -4.19
CA GLY A 26 2.24 -28.18 -4.42
C GLY A 26 2.38 -27.01 -3.45
N VAL A 27 2.45 -27.28 -2.15
CA VAL A 27 2.60 -26.22 -1.11
C VAL A 27 3.96 -25.52 -1.24
N LEU A 28 5.03 -26.26 -1.53
CA LEU A 28 6.35 -25.68 -1.76
C LEU A 28 6.34 -24.75 -2.97
N LEU A 29 5.78 -25.21 -4.10
CA LEU A 29 5.68 -24.43 -5.34
C LEU A 29 4.84 -23.17 -5.14
N ALA A 30 3.68 -23.29 -4.48
CA ALA A 30 2.79 -22.17 -4.22
C ALA A 30 3.49 -21.07 -3.42
N ASN A 31 4.08 -21.42 -2.27
CA ASN A 31 4.63 -20.44 -1.34
C ASN A 31 6.00 -19.89 -1.78
N LEU A 32 6.82 -20.67 -2.50
CA LEU A 32 8.17 -20.27 -2.84
C LEU A 32 8.29 -19.61 -4.22
N LEU A 33 7.42 -19.96 -5.17
CA LEU A 33 7.51 -19.45 -6.55
C LEU A 33 6.28 -18.62 -6.93
N LEU A 34 5.06 -19.11 -6.69
CA LEU A 34 3.86 -18.39 -7.18
C LEU A 34 3.60 -17.11 -6.38
N LEU A 35 3.80 -17.13 -5.05
CA LEU A 35 3.64 -15.95 -4.20
C LEU A 35 4.54 -14.77 -4.61
N PRO A 36 5.87 -14.92 -4.78
CA PRO A 36 6.71 -13.80 -5.21
C PRO A 36 6.41 -13.35 -6.64
N ILE A 37 6.05 -14.27 -7.55
CA ILE A 37 5.63 -13.91 -8.91
C ILE A 37 4.36 -13.07 -8.88
N ALA A 38 3.36 -13.47 -8.08
CA ALA A 38 2.12 -12.73 -7.93
C ALA A 38 2.35 -11.34 -7.31
N ALA A 39 3.25 -11.23 -6.33
CA ALA A 39 3.62 -9.95 -5.73
C ALA A 39 4.28 -9.02 -6.75
N HIS A 40 5.23 -9.52 -7.54
CA HIS A 40 5.91 -8.72 -8.56
C HIS A 40 4.95 -8.25 -9.67
N LEU A 41 4.05 -9.11 -10.11
CA LEU A 41 3.03 -8.74 -11.10
C LEU A 41 2.07 -7.69 -10.57
N ARG A 42 1.74 -7.77 -9.27
CA ARG A 42 0.89 -6.80 -8.61
C ARG A 42 1.59 -5.44 -8.47
N GLU A 43 2.84 -5.41 -8.06
CA GLU A 43 3.65 -4.18 -8.01
C GLU A 43 3.67 -3.50 -9.37
N ARG A 44 3.93 -4.26 -10.44
CA ARG A 44 3.89 -3.71 -11.80
C ARG A 44 2.51 -3.20 -12.21
N SER A 45 1.45 -3.92 -11.83
CA SER A 45 0.08 -3.49 -12.08
C SER A 45 -0.28 -2.23 -11.29
N GLU A 46 0.23 -2.05 -10.08
CA GLU A 46 0.01 -0.86 -9.25
C GLU A 46 0.74 0.36 -9.84
N GLU A 47 1.93 0.17 -10.40
CA GLU A 47 2.63 1.21 -11.18
C GLU A 47 1.82 1.66 -12.40
N ASP A 48 1.36 0.71 -13.22
CA ASP A 48 0.58 1.01 -14.43
C ASP A 48 -0.77 1.68 -14.08
N LEU A 49 -1.42 1.28 -12.98
CA LEU A 49 -2.65 1.90 -12.49
C LEU A 49 -2.42 3.34 -12.01
N SER A 50 -1.34 3.59 -11.26
CA SER A 50 -0.97 4.92 -10.79
C SER A 50 -0.72 5.90 -11.96
N GLU A 51 -0.10 5.42 -13.04
CA GLU A 51 0.10 6.22 -14.25
C GLU A 51 -1.23 6.58 -14.92
N MET A 52 -2.16 5.61 -15.04
CA MET A 52 -3.49 5.86 -15.57
C MET A 52 -4.32 6.81 -14.68
N GLU A 53 -4.23 6.69 -13.36
CA GLU A 53 -4.89 7.59 -12.40
C GLU A 53 -4.36 9.03 -12.53
N ALA A 54 -3.05 9.21 -12.67
CA ALA A 54 -2.46 10.53 -12.88
C ALA A 54 -2.97 11.20 -14.17
N VAL A 55 -3.14 10.43 -15.25
CA VAL A 55 -3.73 10.93 -16.50
C VAL A 55 -5.20 11.31 -16.31
N LEU A 56 -5.98 10.47 -15.61
CA LEU A 56 -7.40 10.72 -15.34
C LEU A 56 -7.60 12.01 -14.52
N ASP A 57 -6.83 12.18 -13.45
CA ASP A 57 -6.84 13.39 -12.63
C ASP A 57 -6.43 14.62 -13.45
N GLY A 58 -5.43 14.49 -14.32
CA GLY A 58 -5.04 15.55 -15.24
C GLY A 58 -6.19 16.02 -16.13
N VAL A 59 -6.96 15.09 -16.69
CA VAL A 59 -8.13 15.40 -17.53
C VAL A 59 -9.26 16.03 -16.70
N LEU A 60 -9.51 15.54 -15.49
CA LEU A 60 -10.53 16.08 -14.60
C LEU A 60 -10.22 17.53 -14.19
N MET A 61 -8.96 17.84 -13.88
CA MET A 61 -8.52 19.20 -13.55
C MET A 61 -8.64 20.18 -14.73
N ILE A 62 -8.49 19.70 -15.96
CA ILE A 62 -8.73 20.49 -17.17
C ILE A 62 -10.22 20.81 -17.30
N HIS A 63 -11.10 19.82 -17.06
CA HIS A 63 -12.54 20.02 -17.08
C HIS A 63 -13.00 21.05 -16.03
N GLU A 64 -12.38 21.06 -14.86
CA GLU A 64 -12.65 22.03 -13.78
C GLU A 64 -12.03 23.42 -14.04
N ALA A 65 -11.36 23.64 -15.17
CA ALA A 65 -10.69 24.88 -15.55
C ALA A 65 -9.65 25.36 -14.50
N VAL A 66 -8.94 24.41 -13.88
CA VAL A 66 -7.87 24.72 -12.91
C VAL A 66 -6.67 25.35 -13.63
N ASN A 67 -5.97 26.26 -12.95
CA ASN A 67 -4.78 26.90 -13.50
C ASN A 67 -3.71 25.85 -13.89
N PRO A 68 -3.19 25.86 -15.13
CA PRO A 68 -2.31 24.80 -15.65
C PRO A 68 -0.99 24.66 -14.88
N ASN A 69 -0.49 25.74 -14.27
CA ASN A 69 0.69 25.67 -13.39
C ASN A 69 0.42 24.85 -12.12
N LEU A 70 -0.83 24.81 -11.67
CA LEU A 70 -1.26 24.07 -10.48
C LEU A 70 -1.48 22.59 -10.80
N ILE A 71 -1.97 22.29 -12.01
CA ILE A 71 -2.06 20.93 -12.56
C ILE A 71 -0.66 20.31 -12.67
N ALA A 72 0.28 21.03 -13.30
CA ALA A 72 1.67 20.57 -13.47
C ALA A 72 2.37 20.32 -12.13
N ARG A 73 2.11 21.15 -11.11
CA ARG A 73 2.67 20.96 -9.77
C ARG A 73 2.10 19.73 -9.06
N ARG A 74 0.80 19.44 -9.20
CA ARG A 74 0.15 18.26 -8.60
C ARG A 74 0.60 16.96 -9.25
N LEU A 75 0.69 16.94 -10.58
CA LEU A 75 1.22 15.78 -11.31
C LEU A 75 2.72 15.57 -11.03
N ALA A 76 3.50 16.66 -10.91
CA ALA A 76 4.94 16.58 -10.60
C ALA A 76 5.25 16.19 -9.14
N SER A 77 4.34 16.44 -8.19
CA SER A 77 4.52 16.00 -6.80
C SER A 77 4.31 14.50 -6.60
N GLY A 78 3.80 13.77 -7.60
CA GLY A 78 3.53 12.33 -7.50
C GLY A 78 2.34 11.96 -6.59
N ASP A 79 1.61 12.95 -6.08
CA ASP A 79 0.39 12.76 -5.30
C ASP A 79 -0.80 12.48 -6.23
N ALA A 80 -0.81 11.31 -6.86
CA ALA A 80 -1.99 10.74 -7.52
C ALA A 80 -2.90 10.02 -6.49
N ALA A 81 -2.88 10.45 -5.23
CA ALA A 81 -3.79 9.94 -4.23
C ALA A 81 -5.14 10.64 -4.38
N VAL A 82 -6.16 9.86 -4.75
CA VAL A 82 -7.60 10.21 -4.74
C VAL A 82 -7.87 11.31 -3.71
N PRO A 83 -8.28 12.52 -4.12
CA PRO A 83 -8.49 13.61 -3.19
C PRO A 83 -9.70 13.31 -2.30
N ALA A 84 -9.44 12.74 -1.13
CA ALA A 84 -10.33 12.83 0.01
C ALA A 84 -10.38 14.29 0.46
N ALA A 85 -11.35 15.03 -0.09
CA ALA A 85 -11.91 16.29 0.40
C ALA A 85 -10.96 17.50 0.53
N ALA A 86 -11.40 18.58 -0.11
CA ALA A 86 -10.95 19.96 0.07
C ALA A 86 -10.75 20.37 1.55
N GLY A 87 -9.71 21.19 1.83
CA GLY A 87 -9.58 21.81 3.14
C GLY A 87 -8.36 22.71 3.37
N ASN A 88 -8.48 23.96 2.95
CA ASN A 88 -7.89 25.16 3.57
C ASN A 88 -6.39 25.48 3.34
N GLY A 89 -6.17 26.37 2.36
CA GLY A 89 -5.02 27.25 2.35
C GLY A 89 -5.16 28.37 3.38
N ASN A 90 -4.46 28.24 4.51
CA ASN A 90 -3.89 29.39 5.21
C ASN A 90 -2.83 28.95 6.23
N ARG A 91 -1.56 28.97 5.82
CA ARG A 91 -0.43 29.11 6.76
C ARG A 91 0.47 30.23 6.22
N PRO A 92 0.27 31.49 6.63
CA PRO A 92 1.18 32.56 6.26
C PRO A 92 2.57 32.27 6.82
N ARG A 93 3.53 32.22 5.91
CA ARG A 93 4.97 32.21 6.18
C ARG A 93 5.41 33.63 6.53
N ALA A 94 5.41 33.95 7.82
CA ALA A 94 6.19 34.99 8.49
C ALA A 94 5.94 34.75 9.99
N GLU A 95 6.90 34.66 10.91
CA GLU A 95 8.12 35.41 10.99
C GLU A 95 9.02 34.73 12.03
N SER A 96 10.21 34.33 11.61
CA SER A 96 11.33 34.06 12.50
C SER A 96 11.84 35.40 13.04
N ARG A 97 11.35 35.82 14.22
CA ARG A 97 12.08 36.78 15.06
C ARG A 97 12.02 36.37 16.52
N HIS A 98 13.24 36.25 17.04
CA HIS A 98 13.65 36.22 18.44
C HIS A 98 13.42 34.96 19.27
N ALA A 99 14.46 34.13 19.26
CA ALA A 99 15.02 33.61 20.50
C ALA A 99 15.48 34.76 21.41
N GLY A 100 15.10 34.69 22.69
CA GLY A 100 15.50 35.55 23.81
C GLY A 100 14.75 35.10 25.09
N PRO A 101 15.38 35.13 26.28
CA PRO A 101 15.47 33.93 27.12
C PRO A 101 14.40 33.79 28.20
N ALA A 102 14.36 32.58 28.75
CA ALA A 102 13.61 32.17 29.93
C ALA A 102 13.65 33.22 31.06
N PHE A 103 12.47 33.56 31.57
CA PHE A 103 12.33 34.35 32.78
C PHE A 103 11.27 33.74 33.71
N ASP A 104 11.77 32.94 34.63
CA ASP A 104 11.13 32.55 35.88
C ASP A 104 10.92 33.79 36.78
N ARG A 105 9.68 34.02 37.22
CA ARG A 105 9.40 34.68 38.50
C ARG A 105 7.93 34.49 38.88
N GLY A 106 7.73 33.81 40.01
CA GLY A 106 6.42 33.54 40.59
C GLY A 106 5.54 34.78 40.84
N ARG A 107 4.23 34.53 40.78
CA ARG A 107 3.19 35.13 41.62
C ARG A 107 1.86 34.45 41.28
N VAL A 108 1.52 33.39 42.02
CA VAL A 108 0.12 32.95 42.09
C VAL A 108 -0.56 33.86 43.12
N PRO A 109 -1.61 34.60 42.75
CA PRO A 109 -2.33 35.45 43.68
C PRO A 109 -3.18 34.59 44.64
N ALA A 110 -3.14 34.98 45.92
CA ALA A 110 -4.03 34.51 46.97
C ALA A 110 -5.51 34.64 46.57
N ARG A 111 -6.33 33.64 46.89
CA ARG A 111 -7.72 33.83 47.31
C ARG A 111 -8.38 32.53 47.82
N ALA A 112 -8.90 32.68 49.06
CA ALA A 112 -10.02 32.01 49.72
C ALA A 112 -9.98 30.49 49.92
#